data_AF-A0A1V5TMH4-F1
#
_entry.id   AF-A0A1V5TMH4-F1
#
_cell.length_a   1.000
_cell.length_b   1.000
_cell.length_c   1.000
_cell.angle_alpha   90.00
_cell.angle_beta   90.00
_cell.angle_gamma   90.00
#
_symmetry.space_group_name_H-M   'P 1'
#
loop_
_entity.id
_entity.type
_entity.pdbx_description
1 polymer ?
#
loop_
_entity_poly.entity_id
_entity_poly.type
_entity_poly.pdbx_seq_one_letter_code
_entity_poly.pdbx_strand_id
1 'polypeptide(L)'
;MPEILEQLNQTGAAARLAALKTIIADEKEPPAALPQYANNHIHTTYSFSPYSPAAAVYFARAAGLQTAGIMDHDTIAGAREFIAAGELTGVATTIGLECRVSVAGTPLEGRRVNNPDQDSVAYMAIHGVPHTQIDFLQQVFAPLREQRNIRNRAMLDKINAMMSPFGIALDFEADILARSMHADGGCVTERHLLYALGDKMQAAFGRNGTAEILENKIGIQLTAKQKRLLTDGQNPYYDYDLLGVLKSGLVEQIYVPATAELMHISELVALAGRTGALLCYSYLGDVGESVTGDKKSQAFEDSYLDLLFDVIARLGIRAVTYMPSRNNAAQLERLQRLCREMGMIEISGEDINSPRQSYICPQLAQPRFSHLIAATWNLIEREKAETLRQLGAKRKTDG
;
A
#
# COMPACT_ATOMS: atom_id res chain seq x y z
N MET A 1 17.16 -12.86 9.14
CA MET A 1 16.13 -11.98 8.56
C MET A 1 16.73 -10.88 7.69
N PRO A 2 17.72 -10.06 8.14
CA PRO A 2 18.31 -9.02 7.27
C PRO A 2 18.97 -9.60 6.02
N GLU A 3 19.71 -10.70 6.17
CA GLU A 3 20.45 -11.34 5.07
C GLU A 3 19.55 -11.88 3.95
N ILE A 4 18.42 -12.53 4.31
CA ILE A 4 17.45 -13.02 3.32
C ILE A 4 16.75 -11.84 2.63
N LEU A 5 16.37 -10.82 3.40
CA LEU A 5 15.75 -9.63 2.82
C LEU A 5 16.70 -8.93 1.82
N GLU A 6 17.98 -8.81 2.16
CA GLU A 6 18.99 -8.23 1.27
C GLU A 6 19.15 -9.05 -0.01
N GLN A 7 19.23 -10.39 0.09
CA GLN A 7 19.26 -11.28 -1.08
C GLN A 7 18.02 -11.12 -1.97
N LEU A 8 16.85 -10.98 -1.36
CA LEU A 8 15.59 -10.82 -2.06
C LEU A 8 15.32 -9.36 -2.49
N ASN A 9 16.19 -8.40 -2.16
CA ASN A 9 16.08 -7.00 -2.58
C ASN A 9 17.19 -6.58 -3.56
N GLN A 10 17.95 -7.53 -4.08
CA GLN A 10 18.97 -7.27 -5.09
C GLN A 10 18.38 -6.62 -6.36
N THR A 11 19.25 -5.94 -7.11
CA THR A 11 18.89 -5.27 -8.36
C THR A 11 18.41 -6.27 -9.42
N GLY A 12 17.26 -5.98 -10.02
CA GLY A 12 16.66 -6.77 -11.09
C GLY A 12 15.79 -7.94 -10.61
N ALA A 13 14.58 -8.04 -11.17
CA ALA A 13 13.61 -9.09 -10.81
C ALA A 13 14.15 -10.52 -11.03
N ALA A 14 14.92 -10.74 -12.10
CA ALA A 14 15.49 -12.05 -12.39
C ALA A 14 16.47 -12.53 -11.30
N ALA A 15 17.31 -11.64 -10.77
CA ALA A 15 18.23 -11.96 -9.68
C ALA A 15 17.48 -12.30 -8.39
N ARG A 16 16.44 -11.52 -8.07
CA ARG A 16 15.59 -11.77 -6.90
C ARG A 16 14.84 -13.11 -6.96
N LEU A 17 14.28 -13.46 -8.13
CA LEU A 17 13.62 -14.75 -8.34
C LEU A 17 14.61 -15.92 -8.30
N ALA A 18 15.83 -15.74 -8.81
CA ALA A 18 16.88 -16.75 -8.70
C ALA A 18 17.31 -16.97 -7.25
N ALA A 19 17.52 -15.89 -6.49
CA ALA A 19 17.81 -15.95 -5.05
C ALA A 19 16.67 -16.63 -4.29
N LEU A 20 15.42 -16.26 -4.56
CA LEU A 20 14.23 -16.89 -3.97
C LEU A 20 14.21 -18.39 -4.22
N LYS A 21 14.47 -18.82 -5.46
CA LYS A 21 14.52 -20.24 -5.82
C LYS A 21 15.58 -20.98 -5.02
N THR A 22 16.77 -20.42 -4.85
CA THR A 22 17.84 -21.02 -4.03
C THR A 22 17.43 -21.10 -2.56
N ILE A 23 16.90 -20.01 -2.00
CA ILE A 23 16.45 -19.95 -0.60
C ILE A 23 15.38 -21.03 -0.31
N ILE A 24 14.42 -21.23 -1.23
CA ILE A 24 13.38 -22.25 -1.07
C ILE A 24 13.94 -23.67 -1.25
N ALA A 25 14.93 -23.87 -2.12
CA ALA A 25 15.56 -25.17 -2.32
C ALA A 25 16.43 -25.62 -1.12
N ASP A 26 17.05 -24.66 -0.42
CA ASP A 26 17.89 -24.91 0.76
C ASP A 26 17.08 -25.03 2.06
N GLU A 27 15.78 -24.79 2.00
CA GLU A 27 14.88 -24.87 3.16
C GLU A 27 14.69 -26.33 3.59
N LYS A 28 15.06 -26.65 4.84
CA LYS A 28 14.96 -28.02 5.37
C LYS A 28 13.52 -28.48 5.53
N GLU A 29 12.64 -27.59 5.99
CA GLU A 29 11.23 -27.85 6.22
C GLU A 29 10.41 -26.60 5.86
N PRO A 30 9.28 -26.75 5.15
CA PRO A 30 8.43 -25.61 4.83
C PRO A 30 7.78 -25.04 6.11
N PRO A 31 7.50 -23.72 6.15
CA PRO A 31 6.80 -23.11 7.27
C PRO A 31 5.39 -23.69 7.41
N ALA A 32 4.91 -23.75 8.65
CA ALA A 32 3.56 -24.23 8.94
C ALA A 32 2.51 -23.34 8.25
N ALA A 33 1.64 -23.96 7.47
CA ALA A 33 0.52 -23.25 6.85
C ALA A 33 -0.52 -22.86 7.91
N LEU A 34 -0.99 -21.62 7.85
CA LEU A 34 -2.01 -21.07 8.73
C LEU A 34 -3.23 -20.66 7.89
N PRO A 35 -4.10 -21.60 7.49
CA PRO A 35 -5.22 -21.36 6.56
C PRO A 35 -6.26 -20.37 7.08
N GLN A 36 -6.26 -20.06 8.38
CA GLN A 36 -7.13 -19.07 9.00
C GLN A 36 -6.71 -17.61 8.77
N TYR A 37 -5.62 -17.38 8.02
CA TYR A 37 -5.13 -16.04 7.70
C TYR A 37 -4.96 -15.84 6.19
N ALA A 38 -5.18 -14.61 5.75
CA ALA A 38 -4.99 -14.17 4.38
C ALA A 38 -4.61 -12.68 4.36
N ASN A 39 -3.90 -12.24 3.33
CA ASN A 39 -3.54 -10.82 3.18
C ASN A 39 -3.47 -10.43 1.70
N ASN A 40 -4.41 -9.59 1.27
CA ASN A 40 -4.52 -9.16 -0.13
C ASN A 40 -3.97 -7.74 -0.39
N HIS A 41 -3.31 -7.11 0.57
CA HIS A 41 -2.86 -5.72 0.47
C HIS A 41 -1.43 -5.57 0.99
N ILE A 42 -0.47 -5.85 0.11
CA ILE A 42 0.96 -5.74 0.38
C ILE A 42 1.56 -4.77 -0.62
N HIS A 43 2.22 -3.72 -0.11
CA HIS A 43 3.04 -2.83 -0.93
C HIS A 43 4.43 -3.41 -1.09
N THR A 44 5.05 -3.11 -2.23
CA THR A 44 6.42 -3.50 -2.55
C THR A 44 7.30 -2.27 -2.80
N THR A 45 8.57 -2.49 -3.12
CA THR A 45 9.50 -1.44 -3.56
C THR A 45 9.00 -0.68 -4.79
N TYR A 46 8.01 -1.18 -5.52
CA TYR A 46 7.40 -0.48 -6.64
C TYR A 46 6.56 0.73 -6.24
N SER A 47 6.14 0.87 -4.98
CA SER A 47 5.50 2.11 -4.50
C SER A 47 6.07 2.67 -3.21
N PHE A 48 6.32 1.85 -2.19
CA PHE A 48 7.17 2.12 -1.04
C PHE A 48 7.02 0.95 -0.04
N SER A 49 8.08 0.18 0.17
CA SER A 49 8.10 -0.93 1.12
C SER A 49 9.54 -1.40 1.32
N PRO A 50 9.89 -2.02 2.45
CA PRO A 50 11.18 -2.72 2.56
C PRO A 50 11.24 -3.96 1.68
N TYR A 51 10.13 -4.44 1.11
CA TYR A 51 10.06 -5.72 0.40
C TYR A 51 9.95 -5.51 -1.12
N SER A 52 10.85 -6.11 -1.90
CA SER A 52 10.58 -6.38 -3.31
C SER A 52 9.36 -7.30 -3.47
N PRO A 53 8.79 -7.44 -4.69
CA PRO A 53 7.72 -8.43 -4.91
C PRO A 53 8.11 -9.86 -4.50
N ALA A 54 9.33 -10.32 -4.82
CA ALA A 54 9.81 -11.63 -4.39
C ALA A 54 9.96 -11.74 -2.87
N ALA A 55 10.49 -10.69 -2.21
CA ALA A 55 10.61 -10.65 -0.76
C ALA A 55 9.23 -10.68 -0.09
N ALA A 56 8.26 -9.92 -0.61
CA ALA A 56 6.92 -9.85 -0.06
C ALA A 56 6.24 -11.23 -0.04
N VAL A 57 6.35 -12.00 -1.12
CA VAL A 57 5.82 -13.37 -1.19
C VAL A 57 6.58 -14.29 -0.22
N TYR A 58 7.91 -14.21 -0.15
CA TYR A 58 8.69 -15.00 0.79
C TYR A 58 8.28 -14.75 2.24
N PHE A 59 8.16 -13.48 2.66
CA PHE A 59 7.79 -13.14 4.04
C PHE A 59 6.33 -13.46 4.36
N ALA A 60 5.42 -13.38 3.39
CA ALA A 60 4.07 -13.91 3.54
C ALA A 60 4.09 -15.42 3.82
N ARG A 61 4.84 -16.19 3.01
CA ARG A 61 5.01 -17.64 3.21
C ARG A 61 5.65 -17.97 4.55
N ALA A 62 6.72 -17.28 4.91
CA ALA A 62 7.44 -17.48 6.17
C ALA A 62 6.56 -17.20 7.40
N ALA A 63 5.58 -16.29 7.26
CA ALA A 63 4.57 -16.03 8.28
C ALA A 63 3.45 -17.09 8.33
N GLY A 64 3.45 -18.07 7.41
CA GLY A 64 2.46 -19.15 7.31
C GLY A 64 1.27 -18.83 6.40
N LEU A 65 1.27 -17.71 5.67
CA LEU A 65 0.20 -17.39 4.73
C LEU A 65 0.26 -18.30 3.50
N GLN A 66 -0.90 -18.74 3.05
CA GLN A 66 -1.05 -19.50 1.80
C GLN A 66 -1.42 -18.61 0.61
N THR A 67 -1.78 -17.35 0.89
CA THR A 67 -2.19 -16.36 -0.10
C THR A 67 -1.47 -15.04 0.12
N ALA A 68 -1.25 -14.28 -0.96
CA ALA A 68 -0.68 -12.94 -0.88
C ALA A 68 -1.21 -12.06 -2.02
N GLY A 69 -1.48 -10.78 -1.76
CA GLY A 69 -1.91 -9.82 -2.78
C GLY A 69 -1.03 -8.58 -2.84
N ILE A 70 -0.50 -8.27 -4.03
CA ILE A 70 0.26 -7.04 -4.31
C ILE A 70 -0.69 -5.87 -4.58
N MET A 71 -0.42 -4.71 -3.97
CA MET A 71 -1.32 -3.55 -4.01
C MET A 71 -0.53 -2.23 -4.01
N ASP A 72 0.48 -2.13 -4.87
CA ASP A 72 1.30 -0.92 -4.98
C ASP A 72 0.50 0.32 -5.39
N HIS A 73 0.91 1.50 -4.92
CA HIS A 73 0.24 2.76 -5.26
C HIS A 73 0.50 3.16 -6.72
N ASP A 74 -0.56 3.45 -7.47
CA ASP A 74 -0.57 3.98 -8.85
C ASP A 74 0.33 3.20 -9.84
N THR A 75 0.64 1.93 -9.55
CA THR A 75 1.46 1.06 -10.42
C THR A 75 1.14 -0.41 -10.24
N ILE A 76 1.32 -1.19 -11.32
CA ILE A 76 1.23 -2.65 -11.32
C ILE A 76 2.52 -3.30 -11.83
N ALA A 77 3.61 -2.54 -11.95
CA ALA A 77 4.87 -2.99 -12.52
C ALA A 77 5.48 -4.21 -11.80
N GLY A 78 5.29 -4.33 -10.48
CA GLY A 78 5.77 -5.48 -9.70
C GLY A 78 5.00 -6.78 -9.89
N ALA A 79 3.85 -6.77 -10.58
CA ALA A 79 2.93 -7.91 -10.63
C ALA A 79 3.54 -9.19 -11.23
N ARG A 80 4.32 -9.08 -12.31
CA ARG A 80 4.91 -10.27 -12.96
C ARG A 80 5.91 -10.99 -12.07
N GLU A 81 6.73 -10.23 -11.36
CA GLU A 81 7.65 -10.78 -10.36
C GLU A 81 6.88 -11.41 -9.20
N PHE A 82 5.83 -10.75 -8.72
CA PHE A 82 4.99 -11.26 -7.64
C PHE A 82 4.31 -12.59 -7.99
N ILE A 83 3.76 -12.71 -9.20
CA ILE A 83 3.17 -13.96 -9.72
C ILE A 83 4.22 -15.08 -9.75
N ALA A 84 5.38 -14.82 -10.38
CA ALA A 84 6.44 -15.80 -10.50
C ALA A 84 6.99 -16.24 -9.14
N ALA A 85 7.11 -15.32 -8.18
CA ALA A 85 7.49 -15.64 -6.81
C ALA A 85 6.46 -16.56 -6.14
N GLY A 86 5.16 -16.28 -6.31
CA GLY A 86 4.09 -17.14 -5.82
C GLY A 86 4.14 -18.57 -6.37
N GLU A 87 4.38 -18.70 -7.69
CA GLU A 87 4.56 -19.99 -8.36
C GLU A 87 5.76 -20.76 -7.81
N LEU A 88 6.90 -20.09 -7.58
CA LEU A 88 8.11 -20.71 -7.01
C LEU A 88 7.91 -21.19 -5.57
N THR A 89 7.11 -20.48 -4.78
CA THR A 89 6.99 -20.71 -3.33
C THR A 89 5.75 -21.52 -2.95
N GLY A 90 4.84 -21.78 -3.90
CA GLY A 90 3.54 -22.40 -3.65
C GLY A 90 2.53 -21.49 -2.95
N VAL A 91 2.73 -20.17 -2.98
CA VAL A 91 1.78 -19.19 -2.43
C VAL A 91 0.83 -18.76 -3.54
N ALA A 92 -0.48 -18.86 -3.30
CA ALA A 92 -1.47 -18.39 -4.26
C ALA A 92 -1.51 -16.86 -4.26
N THR A 93 -1.26 -16.25 -5.42
CA THR A 93 -1.18 -14.79 -5.53
C THR A 93 -2.41 -14.21 -6.20
N THR A 94 -2.74 -12.97 -5.83
CA THR A 94 -3.61 -12.06 -6.58
C THR A 94 -2.86 -10.76 -6.84
N ILE A 95 -3.18 -10.08 -7.94
CA ILE A 95 -2.54 -8.83 -8.32
C ILE A 95 -3.55 -7.68 -8.41
N GLY A 96 -3.05 -6.49 -8.09
CA GLY A 96 -3.82 -5.28 -8.12
C GLY A 96 -2.95 -4.04 -7.98
N LEU A 97 -3.60 -2.90 -7.87
CA LEU A 97 -2.98 -1.64 -7.50
C LEU A 97 -3.96 -0.80 -6.68
N GLU A 98 -3.43 0.02 -5.78
CA GLU A 98 -4.19 1.03 -5.07
C GLU A 98 -3.96 2.39 -5.73
N CYS A 99 -4.99 3.19 -5.89
CA CYS A 99 -4.87 4.51 -6.49
C CYS A 99 -5.74 5.54 -5.79
N ARG A 100 -5.43 6.81 -6.01
CA ARG A 100 -6.27 7.92 -5.55
C ARG A 100 -7.17 8.39 -6.69
N VAL A 101 -8.41 8.70 -6.35
CA VAL A 101 -9.38 9.31 -7.27
C VAL A 101 -9.97 10.58 -6.70
N SER A 102 -10.40 11.46 -7.60
CA SER A 102 -11.30 12.55 -7.24
C SER A 102 -12.74 12.05 -7.14
N VAL A 103 -13.44 12.46 -6.08
CA VAL A 103 -14.89 12.28 -5.92
C VAL A 103 -15.68 13.59 -6.10
N ALA A 104 -15.03 14.62 -6.66
CA ALA A 104 -15.70 15.87 -7.01
C ALA A 104 -16.88 15.63 -7.96
N GLY A 105 -17.98 16.37 -7.80
CA GLY A 105 -19.22 16.17 -8.53
C GLY A 105 -20.10 15.03 -8.01
N THR A 106 -19.67 14.31 -6.97
CA THR A 106 -20.52 13.32 -6.25
C THR A 106 -21.04 13.91 -4.94
N PRO A 107 -22.02 13.28 -4.27
CA PRO A 107 -22.45 13.69 -2.92
C PRO A 107 -21.36 13.62 -1.83
N LEU A 108 -20.19 13.08 -2.15
CA LEU A 108 -19.02 13.02 -1.27
C LEU A 108 -18.06 14.21 -1.45
N GLU A 109 -18.31 15.08 -2.44
CA GLU A 109 -17.52 16.30 -2.62
C GLU A 109 -17.53 17.17 -1.36
N GLY A 110 -16.38 17.76 -1.05
CA GLY A 110 -16.15 18.57 0.15
C GLY A 110 -15.98 17.75 1.42
N ARG A 111 -16.05 16.42 1.38
CA ARG A 111 -15.89 15.56 2.57
C ARG A 111 -14.49 14.99 2.67
N ARG A 112 -14.04 14.80 3.91
CA ARG A 112 -12.89 13.97 4.27
C ARG A 112 -13.30 12.50 4.24
N VAL A 113 -13.08 11.85 3.10
CA VAL A 113 -13.23 10.38 2.93
C VAL A 113 -11.93 9.69 3.39
N ASN A 114 -11.67 8.45 2.99
CA ASN A 114 -10.49 7.65 3.39
C ASN A 114 -9.09 8.21 3.04
N ASN A 115 -8.96 9.47 2.61
CA ASN A 115 -7.67 10.15 2.40
C ASN A 115 -7.35 11.10 3.58
N PRO A 116 -6.29 10.85 4.37
CA PRO A 116 -5.95 11.65 5.55
C PRO A 116 -5.39 13.03 5.23
N ASP A 117 -5.06 13.32 3.97
CA ASP A 117 -4.35 14.55 3.59
C ASP A 117 -5.23 15.52 2.79
N GLN A 118 -6.30 15.06 2.13
CA GLN A 118 -7.11 15.91 1.26
C GLN A 118 -8.60 15.52 1.19
N ASP A 119 -9.48 16.51 1.28
CA ASP A 119 -10.93 16.33 1.06
C ASP A 119 -11.24 16.02 -0.40
N SER A 120 -12.36 15.34 -0.66
CA SER A 120 -12.81 14.96 -2.01
C SER A 120 -11.85 14.04 -2.78
N VAL A 121 -10.88 13.43 -2.10
CA VAL A 121 -9.99 12.42 -2.67
C VAL A 121 -10.21 11.12 -1.92
N ALA A 122 -10.33 10.01 -2.66
CA ALA A 122 -10.49 8.68 -2.09
C ALA A 122 -9.38 7.74 -2.57
N TYR A 123 -8.87 6.89 -1.68
CA TYR A 123 -8.12 5.70 -2.03
C TYR A 123 -9.09 4.59 -2.49
N MET A 124 -8.74 3.94 -3.59
CA MET A 124 -9.49 2.85 -4.20
C MET A 124 -8.53 1.72 -4.54
N ALA A 125 -8.97 0.48 -4.37
CA ALA A 125 -8.19 -0.69 -4.73
C ALA A 125 -8.78 -1.37 -5.97
N ILE A 126 -7.93 -1.64 -6.96
CA ILE A 126 -8.27 -2.46 -8.13
C ILE A 126 -7.72 -3.87 -7.86
N HIS A 127 -8.54 -4.74 -7.30
CA HIS A 127 -8.17 -6.12 -6.96
C HIS A 127 -8.41 -7.08 -8.13
N GLY A 128 -7.74 -8.24 -8.11
CA GLY A 128 -8.05 -9.34 -9.01
C GLY A 128 -7.87 -8.99 -10.48
N VAL A 129 -6.82 -8.23 -10.80
CA VAL A 129 -6.53 -7.77 -12.16
C VAL A 129 -6.16 -8.97 -13.03
N PRO A 130 -6.87 -9.24 -14.14
CA PRO A 130 -6.50 -10.32 -15.04
C PRO A 130 -5.10 -10.10 -15.62
N HIS A 131 -4.29 -11.15 -15.72
CA HIS A 131 -2.86 -11.01 -16.07
C HIS A 131 -2.64 -10.44 -17.49
N THR A 132 -3.64 -10.59 -18.35
CA THR A 132 -3.74 -9.99 -19.69
C THR A 132 -3.83 -8.46 -19.67
N GLN A 133 -4.15 -7.85 -18.53
CA GLN A 133 -4.38 -6.41 -18.37
C GLN A 133 -3.23 -5.69 -17.66
N ILE A 134 -2.17 -6.40 -17.25
CA ILE A 134 -1.01 -5.81 -16.55
C ILE A 134 -0.42 -4.65 -17.36
N ASP A 135 -0.07 -4.91 -18.62
CA ASP A 135 0.60 -3.90 -19.46
C ASP A 135 -0.32 -2.73 -19.78
N PHE A 136 -1.62 -2.99 -19.99
CA PHE A 136 -2.62 -1.96 -20.25
C PHE A 136 -2.78 -1.02 -19.06
N LEU A 137 -3.00 -1.56 -17.85
CA LEU A 137 -3.09 -0.74 -16.64
C LEU A 137 -1.79 0.03 -16.38
N GLN A 138 -0.64 -0.61 -16.59
CA GLN A 138 0.64 0.04 -16.39
C GLN A 138 0.83 1.27 -17.30
N GLN A 139 0.32 1.20 -18.53
CA GLN A 139 0.31 2.32 -19.48
C GLN A 139 -0.70 3.40 -19.09
N VAL A 140 -1.92 3.03 -18.66
CA VAL A 140 -2.95 3.99 -18.23
C VAL A 140 -2.46 4.85 -17.06
N PHE A 141 -1.75 4.26 -16.11
CA PHE A 141 -1.25 4.96 -14.92
C PHE A 141 0.08 5.70 -15.14
N ALA A 142 0.81 5.43 -16.23
CA ALA A 142 2.07 6.11 -16.53
C ALA A 142 1.98 7.65 -16.54
N PRO A 143 1.06 8.29 -17.28
CA PRO A 143 0.95 9.74 -17.25
C PRO A 143 0.53 10.29 -15.87
N LEU A 144 -0.26 9.54 -15.10
CA LEU A 144 -0.66 9.94 -13.74
C LEU A 144 0.54 9.96 -12.78
N ARG A 145 1.45 8.98 -12.90
CA ARG A 145 2.71 8.96 -12.14
C ARG A 145 3.62 10.15 -12.49
N GLU A 146 3.64 10.60 -13.75
CA GLU A 146 4.38 11.81 -14.10
C GLU A 146 3.80 13.07 -13.45
N GLN A 147 2.47 13.20 -13.41
CA GLN A 147 1.80 14.28 -12.68
C GLN A 147 2.06 14.19 -11.17
N ARG A 148 2.12 12.98 -10.62
CA ARG A 148 2.54 12.75 -9.23
C ARG A 148 3.95 13.23 -8.96
N ASN A 149 4.88 13.00 -9.89
CA ASN A 149 6.26 13.47 -9.77
C ASN A 149 6.37 15.00 -9.80
N ILE A 150 5.56 15.69 -10.60
CA ILE A 150 5.48 17.16 -10.55
C ILE A 150 5.07 17.63 -9.15
N ARG A 151 4.05 17.01 -8.56
CA ARG A 151 3.62 17.31 -7.18
C ARG A 151 4.71 16.97 -6.16
N ASN A 152 5.37 15.81 -6.30
CA ASN A 152 6.44 15.39 -5.40
C ASN A 152 7.62 16.37 -5.44
N ARG A 153 7.98 16.92 -6.60
CA ARG A 153 9.01 17.98 -6.69
C ARG A 153 8.61 19.23 -5.92
N ALA A 154 7.35 19.67 -6.05
CA ALA A 154 6.85 20.81 -5.26
C ALA A 154 6.82 20.52 -3.74
N MET A 155 6.55 19.28 -3.33
CA MET A 155 6.69 18.86 -1.93
C MET A 155 8.17 18.84 -1.50
N LEU A 156 9.09 18.42 -2.37
CA LEU A 156 10.53 18.44 -2.12
C LEU A 156 11.04 19.87 -1.94
N ASP A 157 10.56 20.84 -2.71
CA ASP A 157 10.92 22.26 -2.56
C ASP A 157 10.52 22.79 -1.18
N LYS A 158 9.35 22.40 -0.68
CA LYS A 158 8.91 22.72 0.69
C LYS A 158 9.80 22.07 1.74
N ILE A 159 10.20 20.81 1.55
CA ILE A 159 11.17 20.13 2.43
C ILE A 159 12.50 20.90 2.42
N ASN A 160 13.05 21.22 1.25
CA ASN A 160 14.32 21.91 1.12
C ASN A 160 14.28 23.31 1.75
N ALA A 161 13.19 24.06 1.58
CA ALA A 161 13.01 25.35 2.24
C ALA A 161 12.99 25.21 3.77
N MET A 162 12.26 24.21 4.30
CA MET A 162 12.21 23.92 5.73
C MET A 162 13.56 23.49 6.30
N MET A 163 14.35 22.76 5.51
CA MET A 163 15.60 22.12 5.96
C MET A 163 16.87 22.93 5.66
N SER A 164 16.75 24.01 4.87
CA SER A 164 17.83 24.93 4.53
C SER A 164 18.58 25.51 5.75
N PRO A 165 17.93 25.90 6.87
CA PRO A 165 18.63 26.39 8.07
C PRO A 165 19.58 25.36 8.69
N PHE A 166 19.40 24.09 8.35
CA PHE A 166 20.23 22.99 8.81
C PHE A 166 21.28 22.54 7.79
N GLY A 167 21.39 23.24 6.65
CA GLY A 167 22.30 22.86 5.56
C GLY A 167 21.90 21.56 4.86
N ILE A 168 20.65 21.12 5.00
CA ILE A 168 20.14 19.91 4.34
C ILE A 168 19.37 20.32 3.08
N ALA A 169 19.74 19.71 1.97
CA ALA A 169 19.04 19.81 0.69
C ALA A 169 18.98 18.42 0.05
N LEU A 170 17.85 18.15 -0.61
CA LEU A 170 17.58 16.95 -1.37
C LEU A 170 17.48 17.29 -2.85
N ASP A 171 18.02 16.39 -3.68
CA ASP A 171 17.88 16.39 -5.13
C ASP A 171 16.87 15.30 -5.54
N PHE A 172 15.91 15.63 -6.40
CA PHE A 172 14.84 14.68 -6.73
C PHE A 172 15.39 13.48 -7.52
N GLU A 173 16.35 13.68 -8.40
CA GLU A 173 16.92 12.64 -9.25
C GLU A 173 17.85 11.73 -8.44
N ALA A 174 18.84 12.33 -7.77
CA ALA A 174 19.89 11.60 -7.06
C ALA A 174 19.42 11.01 -5.73
N ASP A 175 18.54 11.70 -4.99
CA ASP A 175 18.12 11.27 -3.66
C ASP A 175 16.75 10.57 -3.66
N ILE A 176 15.90 10.76 -4.69
CA ILE A 176 14.54 10.16 -4.72
C ILE A 176 14.38 9.14 -5.86
N LEU A 177 14.65 9.51 -7.12
CA LEU A 177 14.45 8.59 -8.25
C LEU A 177 15.43 7.42 -8.21
N ALA A 178 16.71 7.70 -7.97
CA ALA A 178 17.79 6.69 -7.98
C ALA A 178 17.60 5.55 -6.98
N ARG A 179 16.78 5.74 -5.94
CA ARG A 179 16.48 4.74 -4.92
C ARG A 179 15.09 4.11 -5.04
N SER A 180 14.26 4.64 -5.93
CA SER A 180 12.90 4.15 -6.19
C SER A 180 12.93 3.17 -7.35
N MET A 181 11.84 2.42 -7.54
CA MET A 181 11.64 1.62 -8.75
C MET A 181 11.06 2.42 -9.92
N HIS A 182 11.14 3.76 -9.91
CA HIS A 182 10.50 4.60 -10.94
C HIS A 182 10.97 4.28 -12.36
N ALA A 183 12.26 4.01 -12.56
CA ALA A 183 12.82 3.62 -13.86
C ALA A 183 12.20 2.33 -14.43
N ASP A 184 11.72 1.45 -13.53
CA ASP A 184 11.05 0.19 -13.87
C ASP A 184 9.51 0.33 -13.82
N GLY A 185 9.00 1.56 -13.85
CA GLY A 185 7.56 1.84 -13.84
C GLY A 185 6.92 1.89 -12.46
N GLY A 186 7.71 1.94 -11.39
CA GLY A 186 7.25 2.20 -10.03
C GLY A 186 6.73 3.62 -9.83
N CYS A 187 6.06 3.82 -8.70
CA CYS A 187 5.49 5.09 -8.27
C CYS A 187 6.30 5.70 -7.12
N VAL A 188 6.67 6.98 -7.26
CA VAL A 188 7.26 7.75 -6.17
C VAL A 188 6.15 8.30 -5.29
N THR A 189 6.33 8.19 -3.98
CA THR A 189 5.37 8.59 -2.95
C THR A 189 6.06 9.54 -1.97
N GLU A 190 5.28 10.25 -1.16
CA GLU A 190 5.80 11.13 -0.10
C GLU A 190 6.70 10.39 0.90
N ARG A 191 6.53 9.08 1.04
CA ARG A 191 7.39 8.25 1.88
C ARG A 191 8.83 8.20 1.37
N HIS A 192 9.05 8.20 0.05
CA HIS A 192 10.40 8.27 -0.51
C HIS A 192 11.09 9.59 -0.17
N LEU A 193 10.36 10.71 -0.23
CA LEU A 193 10.86 12.05 0.09
C LEU A 193 11.29 12.11 1.55
N LEU A 194 10.43 11.62 2.45
CA LEU A 194 10.69 11.64 3.88
C LEU A 194 11.76 10.62 4.31
N TYR A 195 11.86 9.47 3.64
CA TYR A 195 12.94 8.51 3.89
C TYR A 195 14.29 9.11 3.50
N ALA A 196 14.37 9.75 2.32
CA ALA A 196 15.59 10.45 1.88
C ALA A 196 15.96 11.61 2.80
N LEU A 197 14.96 12.33 3.33
CA LEU A 197 15.19 13.36 4.34
C LEU A 197 15.80 12.74 5.59
N GLY A 198 15.26 11.61 6.05
CA GLY A 198 15.80 10.84 7.17
C GLY A 198 17.28 10.50 6.98
N ASP A 199 17.68 10.03 5.79
CA ASP A 199 19.08 9.74 5.49
C ASP A 199 19.99 10.97 5.57
N LYS A 200 19.55 12.11 4.99
CA LYS A 200 20.32 13.37 5.05
C LYS A 200 20.44 13.88 6.49
N MET A 201 19.39 13.78 7.29
CA MET A 201 19.43 14.15 8.70
C MET A 201 20.38 13.27 9.50
N GLN A 202 20.38 11.95 9.25
CA GLN A 202 21.33 11.02 9.86
C GLN A 202 22.77 11.36 9.49
N ALA A 203 23.03 11.69 8.23
CA ALA A 203 24.35 12.10 7.77
C ALA A 203 24.80 13.43 8.42
N ALA A 204 23.88 14.38 8.62
CA ALA A 204 24.18 15.70 9.17
C ALA A 204 24.36 15.70 10.71
N PHE A 205 23.54 14.96 11.44
CA PHE A 205 23.47 15.03 12.91
C PHE A 205 23.91 13.76 13.63
N GLY A 206 24.14 12.68 12.86
CA GLY A 206 24.33 11.35 13.42
C GLY A 206 23.02 10.75 13.93
N ARG A 207 22.93 9.43 13.84
CA ARG A 207 21.75 8.64 14.21
C ARG A 207 21.18 8.95 15.61
N ASN A 208 22.06 9.08 16.60
CA ASN A 208 21.65 9.36 17.99
C ASN A 208 21.29 10.84 18.22
N GLY A 209 21.80 11.75 17.39
CA GLY A 209 21.52 13.19 17.48
C GLY A 209 20.20 13.59 16.81
N THR A 210 19.73 12.82 15.82
CA THR A 210 18.51 13.12 15.06
C THR A 210 17.28 13.34 15.96
N ALA A 211 17.07 12.50 16.98
CA ALA A 211 15.92 12.63 17.88
C ALA A 211 15.89 13.98 18.61
N GLU A 212 17.05 14.44 19.08
CA GLU A 212 17.18 15.73 19.77
C GLU A 212 16.89 16.90 18.82
N ILE A 213 17.42 16.84 17.59
CA ILE A 213 17.17 17.87 16.57
C ILE A 213 15.68 17.96 16.21
N LEU A 214 15.02 16.81 16.08
CA LEU A 214 13.58 16.75 15.82
C LEU A 214 12.77 17.46 16.90
N GLU A 215 13.04 17.17 18.19
CA GLU A 215 12.33 17.79 19.32
C GLU A 215 12.67 19.29 19.47
N ASN A 216 13.97 19.61 19.52
CA ASN A 216 14.43 20.91 20.01
C ASN A 216 14.57 21.98 18.92
N LYS A 217 14.72 21.57 17.65
CA LYS A 217 14.97 22.49 16.54
C LYS A 217 13.88 22.47 15.47
N ILE A 218 13.37 21.29 15.13
CA ILE A 218 12.30 21.15 14.13
C ILE A 218 10.92 21.26 14.79
N GLY A 219 10.82 20.94 16.08
CA GLY A 219 9.58 21.07 16.86
C GLY A 219 8.63 19.88 16.75
N ILE A 220 9.13 18.70 16.35
CA ILE A 220 8.35 17.47 16.32
C ILE A 220 8.40 16.83 17.71
N GLN A 221 7.24 16.75 18.36
CA GLN A 221 7.11 16.10 19.67
C GLN A 221 7.16 14.58 19.50
N LEU A 222 8.13 13.93 20.17
CA LEU A 222 8.29 12.48 20.14
C LEU A 222 7.56 11.84 21.31
N THR A 223 6.86 10.73 21.06
CA THR A 223 6.39 9.86 22.14
C THR A 223 7.57 9.18 22.82
N ALA A 224 7.40 8.72 24.07
CA ALA A 224 8.43 7.95 24.78
C ALA A 224 8.89 6.71 23.98
N LYS A 225 7.97 6.06 23.26
CA LYS A 225 8.27 4.93 22.36
C LYS A 225 9.13 5.38 21.19
N GLN A 226 8.75 6.45 20.48
CA GLN A 226 9.50 6.97 19.33
C GLN A 226 10.91 7.40 19.74
N LYS A 227 11.04 8.14 20.85
CA LYS A 227 12.34 8.56 21.38
C LYS A 227 13.25 7.36 21.65
N ARG A 228 12.73 6.34 22.35
CA ARG A 228 13.48 5.10 22.60
C ARG A 228 13.94 4.43 21.31
N LEU A 229 13.07 4.32 20.30
CA LEU A 229 13.41 3.69 19.01
C LEU A 229 14.47 4.48 18.22
N LEU A 230 14.44 5.82 18.31
CA LEU A 230 15.39 6.70 17.63
C LEU A 230 16.70 6.92 18.41
N THR A 231 16.80 6.46 19.66
CA THR A 231 18.06 6.49 20.43
C THR A 231 18.67 5.11 20.63
N ASP A 232 17.98 4.05 20.20
CA ASP A 232 18.49 2.68 20.26
C ASP A 232 19.49 2.43 19.13
N GLY A 233 20.77 2.39 19.48
CA GLY A 233 21.88 2.15 18.55
C GLY A 233 21.87 0.77 17.89
N GLN A 234 21.08 -0.19 18.39
CA GLN A 234 20.94 -1.53 17.82
C GLN A 234 19.63 -1.75 17.05
N ASN A 235 18.80 -0.72 16.91
CA ASN A 235 17.50 -0.84 16.25
C ASN A 235 17.63 -1.12 14.74
N PRO A 236 17.30 -2.31 14.23
CA PRO A 236 17.46 -2.63 12.80
C PRO A 236 16.46 -1.88 11.90
N TYR A 237 15.42 -1.26 12.47
CA TYR A 237 14.32 -0.62 11.72
C TYR A 237 14.28 0.89 11.89
N TYR A 238 15.37 1.49 12.37
CA TYR A 238 15.46 2.92 12.66
C TYR A 238 15.01 3.81 11.49
N ASP A 239 15.41 3.51 10.25
CA ASP A 239 15.09 4.38 9.11
C ASP A 239 13.57 4.45 8.88
N TYR A 240 12.88 3.32 9.07
CA TYR A 240 11.42 3.24 8.99
C TYR A 240 10.73 3.87 10.20
N ASP A 241 11.33 3.79 11.39
CA ASP A 241 10.83 4.49 12.59
C ASP A 241 10.96 6.01 12.43
N LEU A 242 12.09 6.48 11.93
CA LEU A 242 12.35 7.88 11.62
C LEU A 242 11.38 8.38 10.53
N LEU A 243 11.19 7.61 9.46
CA LEU A 243 10.18 7.89 8.45
C LEU A 243 8.78 8.06 9.08
N GLY A 244 8.40 7.18 10.01
CA GLY A 244 7.12 7.26 10.70
C GLY A 244 6.95 8.57 11.49
N VAL A 245 8.00 9.01 12.18
CA VAL A 245 8.04 10.30 12.90
C VAL A 245 7.98 11.49 11.94
N LEU A 246 8.79 11.48 10.88
CA LEU A 246 8.78 12.55 9.89
C LEU A 246 7.42 12.64 9.19
N LYS A 247 6.78 11.50 8.91
CA LYS A 247 5.46 11.47 8.29
C LYS A 247 4.40 12.13 9.18
N SER A 248 4.34 11.76 10.46
CA SER A 248 3.34 12.31 11.38
C SER A 248 3.59 13.78 11.74
N GLY A 249 4.84 14.22 11.75
CA GLY A 249 5.21 15.59 12.12
C GLY A 249 5.27 16.59 10.96
N LEU A 250 5.59 16.16 9.74
CA LEU A 250 5.90 17.07 8.63
C LEU A 250 4.90 17.04 7.47
N VAL A 251 4.19 15.95 7.21
CA VAL A 251 3.35 15.81 5.99
C VAL A 251 2.39 16.98 5.82
N GLU A 252 1.68 17.36 6.88
CA GLU A 252 0.72 18.47 6.86
C GLU A 252 1.32 19.79 6.37
N GLN A 253 2.60 20.04 6.68
CA GLN A 253 3.31 21.27 6.31
C GLN A 253 3.84 21.23 4.86
N ILE A 254 4.25 20.05 4.40
CA ILE A 254 4.86 19.87 3.08
C ILE A 254 3.85 19.46 2.00
N TYR A 255 2.63 19.03 2.39
CA TYR A 255 1.65 18.50 1.46
C TYR A 255 1.26 19.55 0.43
N VAL A 256 1.24 19.12 -0.83
CA VAL A 256 0.68 19.86 -1.97
C VAL A 256 -0.55 19.10 -2.42
N PRO A 257 -1.73 19.72 -2.59
CA PRO A 257 -2.92 19.00 -3.03
C PRO A 257 -2.73 18.23 -4.34
N ALA A 258 -3.17 16.96 -4.34
CA ALA A 258 -3.28 16.11 -5.52
C ALA A 258 -4.40 16.62 -6.43
N THR A 259 -4.07 16.82 -7.71
CA THR A 259 -5.03 17.30 -8.72
C THR A 259 -4.84 16.55 -10.05
N ALA A 260 -3.90 16.96 -10.90
CA ALA A 260 -3.68 16.39 -12.24
C ALA A 260 -3.27 14.90 -12.25
N GLU A 261 -2.84 14.36 -11.11
CA GLU A 261 -2.54 12.93 -10.93
C GLU A 261 -3.77 12.07 -10.62
N LEU A 262 -4.95 12.67 -10.44
CA LEU A 262 -6.16 11.98 -10.03
C LEU A 262 -7.07 11.70 -11.24
N MET A 263 -7.44 10.43 -11.39
CA MET A 263 -8.58 10.03 -12.22
C MET A 263 -9.89 10.39 -11.48
N HIS A 264 -10.96 10.72 -12.20
CA HIS A 264 -12.27 10.85 -11.58
C HIS A 264 -12.85 9.46 -11.26
N ILE A 265 -13.60 9.32 -10.16
CA ILE A 265 -14.12 8.02 -9.70
C ILE A 265 -14.94 7.27 -10.77
N SER A 266 -15.70 7.98 -11.61
CA SER A 266 -16.47 7.35 -12.70
C SER A 266 -15.58 6.77 -13.80
N GLU A 267 -14.44 7.41 -14.09
CA GLU A 267 -13.47 6.91 -15.06
C GLU A 267 -12.80 5.64 -14.52
N LEU A 268 -12.51 5.60 -13.21
CA LEU A 268 -11.94 4.42 -12.58
C LEU A 268 -12.92 3.23 -12.59
N VAL A 269 -14.21 3.48 -12.34
CA VAL A 269 -15.27 2.47 -12.48
C VAL A 269 -15.28 1.91 -13.91
N ALA A 270 -15.27 2.78 -14.92
CA ALA A 270 -15.25 2.36 -16.32
C ALA A 270 -13.97 1.57 -16.65
N LEU A 271 -12.82 1.98 -16.13
CA LEU A 271 -11.55 1.29 -16.30
C LEU A 271 -11.60 -0.13 -15.72
N ALA A 272 -12.05 -0.28 -14.48
CA ALA A 272 -12.18 -1.59 -13.84
C ALA A 272 -13.16 -2.51 -14.58
N GLY A 273 -14.29 -1.97 -15.03
CA GLY A 273 -15.26 -2.71 -15.85
C GLY A 273 -14.65 -3.21 -17.17
N ARG A 274 -13.81 -2.39 -17.83
CA ARG A 274 -13.13 -2.76 -19.08
C ARG A 274 -12.06 -3.83 -18.89
N THR A 275 -11.35 -3.83 -17.76
CA THR A 275 -10.29 -4.82 -17.50
C THR A 275 -10.83 -6.14 -16.96
N GLY A 276 -12.04 -6.15 -16.39
CA GLY A 276 -12.57 -7.29 -15.63
C GLY A 276 -12.03 -7.36 -14.21
N ALA A 277 -11.29 -6.36 -13.74
CA ALA A 277 -10.83 -6.27 -12.36
C ALA A 277 -11.99 -5.96 -11.39
N LEU A 278 -11.76 -6.14 -10.09
CA LEU A 278 -12.71 -5.83 -9.04
C LEU A 278 -12.33 -4.51 -8.36
N LEU A 279 -13.09 -3.45 -8.65
CA LEU A 279 -12.91 -2.16 -7.98
C LEU A 279 -13.53 -2.19 -6.58
N CYS A 280 -12.75 -1.82 -5.58
CA CYS A 280 -13.13 -1.79 -4.18
C CYS A 280 -12.95 -0.40 -3.59
N TYR A 281 -13.91 0.04 -2.78
CA TYR A 281 -13.68 1.17 -1.89
C TYR A 281 -12.79 0.73 -0.72
N SER A 282 -11.72 1.47 -0.41
CA SER A 282 -10.81 1.15 0.70
C SER A 282 -11.29 1.78 2.01
N TYR A 283 -12.16 1.10 2.76
CA TYR A 283 -12.66 1.64 4.02
C TYR A 283 -11.52 1.82 5.04
N LEU A 284 -11.42 3.03 5.60
CA LEU A 284 -10.43 3.42 6.59
C LEU A 284 -11.06 3.51 7.98
N GLY A 285 -12.24 4.15 8.09
CA GLY A 285 -12.95 4.39 9.35
C GLY A 285 -12.30 5.46 10.24
N ASP A 286 -13.09 6.07 11.12
CA ASP A 286 -12.67 7.14 12.02
C ASP A 286 -11.58 6.66 13.01
N VAL A 287 -10.61 7.52 13.27
CA VAL A 287 -9.58 7.30 14.28
C VAL A 287 -9.95 8.10 15.52
N GLY A 288 -10.44 7.43 16.57
CA GLY A 288 -10.67 8.01 17.90
C GLY A 288 -9.41 7.95 18.74
N GLU A 289 -9.26 6.88 19.53
CA GLU A 289 -7.97 6.46 20.10
C GLU A 289 -7.29 5.50 19.12
N SER A 290 -6.09 5.84 18.65
CA SER A 290 -5.34 4.95 17.75
C SER A 290 -5.03 3.62 18.44
N VAL A 291 -5.54 2.51 17.89
CA VAL A 291 -5.23 1.15 18.38
C VAL A 291 -3.72 0.86 18.34
N THR A 292 -2.97 1.54 17.47
CA THR A 292 -1.50 1.45 17.37
C THR A 292 -0.75 2.54 18.15
N GLY A 293 -1.46 3.52 18.72
CA GLY A 293 -0.92 4.63 19.51
C GLY A 293 -0.27 5.77 18.71
N ASP A 294 -0.20 5.65 17.39
CA ASP A 294 0.66 6.51 16.55
C ASP A 294 -0.10 7.50 15.63
N LYS A 295 -1.44 7.63 15.75
CA LYS A 295 -2.28 8.46 14.85
C LYS A 295 -3.07 9.52 15.62
N LYS A 296 -3.11 10.75 15.08
CA LYS A 296 -4.01 11.83 15.54
C LYS A 296 -5.46 11.38 15.37
N SER A 297 -6.33 11.81 16.29
CA SER A 297 -7.77 11.58 16.09
C SER A 297 -8.23 12.32 14.83
N GLN A 298 -8.95 11.62 13.96
CA GLN A 298 -9.41 12.15 12.68
C GLN A 298 -10.70 11.44 12.26
N ALA A 299 -11.71 12.23 11.89
CA ALA A 299 -12.95 11.73 11.35
C ALA A 299 -12.83 11.56 9.83
N PHE A 300 -13.43 10.49 9.33
CA PHE A 300 -13.47 10.06 7.94
C PHE A 300 -14.93 9.78 7.56
N GLU A 301 -15.22 8.58 7.06
CA GLU A 301 -16.53 8.22 6.51
C GLU A 301 -17.57 7.74 7.54
N ASP A 302 -17.24 7.49 8.82
CA ASP A 302 -18.19 6.81 9.70
C ASP A 302 -19.47 7.62 9.95
N SER A 303 -19.36 8.94 10.13
CA SER A 303 -20.55 9.78 10.39
C SER A 303 -21.56 9.81 9.24
N TYR A 304 -21.17 9.41 8.03
CA TYR A 304 -22.01 9.40 6.84
C TYR A 304 -21.89 8.10 6.03
N LEU A 305 -21.58 6.98 6.69
CA LEU A 305 -21.30 5.70 6.02
C LEU A 305 -22.45 5.21 5.12
N ASP A 306 -23.71 5.42 5.53
CA ASP A 306 -24.87 5.06 4.71
C ASP A 306 -24.91 5.85 3.39
N LEU A 307 -24.58 7.16 3.43
CA LEU A 307 -24.43 7.99 2.22
C LEU A 307 -23.28 7.49 1.34
N LEU A 308 -22.14 7.13 1.94
CA LEU A 308 -21.02 6.56 1.20
C LEU A 308 -21.44 5.31 0.43
N PHE A 309 -22.10 4.37 1.12
CA PHE A 309 -22.56 3.11 0.54
C PHE A 309 -23.57 3.34 -0.59
N ASP A 310 -24.51 4.27 -0.41
CA ASP A 310 -25.44 4.69 -1.47
C ASP A 310 -24.70 5.23 -2.71
N VAL A 311 -23.70 6.08 -2.51
CA VAL A 311 -22.93 6.69 -3.61
C VAL A 311 -22.13 5.64 -4.36
N ILE A 312 -21.34 4.82 -3.66
CA ILE A 312 -20.50 3.81 -4.33
C ILE A 312 -21.37 2.75 -5.03
N ALA A 313 -22.52 2.39 -4.45
CA ALA A 313 -23.46 1.47 -5.09
C ALA A 313 -24.07 2.07 -6.37
N ARG A 314 -24.48 3.35 -6.36
CA ARG A 314 -24.98 4.03 -7.57
C ARG A 314 -23.93 4.17 -8.66
N LEU A 315 -22.67 4.33 -8.27
CA LEU A 315 -21.54 4.34 -9.20
C LEU A 315 -21.20 2.96 -9.77
N GLY A 316 -21.82 1.88 -9.30
CA GLY A 316 -21.55 0.52 -9.80
C GLY A 316 -20.44 -0.23 -9.06
N ILE A 317 -19.90 0.34 -7.97
CA ILE A 317 -18.93 -0.34 -7.11
C ILE A 317 -19.69 -1.37 -6.26
N ARG A 318 -19.15 -2.59 -6.17
CA ARG A 318 -19.80 -3.73 -5.52
C ARG A 318 -18.88 -4.44 -4.52
N ALA A 319 -17.79 -3.80 -4.13
CA ALA A 319 -16.84 -4.36 -3.20
C ALA A 319 -16.24 -3.29 -2.28
N VAL A 320 -15.90 -3.70 -1.07
CA VAL A 320 -15.21 -2.90 -0.07
C VAL A 320 -14.03 -3.71 0.46
N THR A 321 -12.88 -3.06 0.56
CA THR A 321 -11.68 -3.63 1.19
C THR A 321 -11.38 -2.89 2.48
N TYR A 322 -10.96 -3.60 3.52
CA TYR A 322 -10.65 -2.99 4.82
C TYR A 322 -9.64 -3.83 5.63
N MET A 323 -9.07 -3.21 6.66
CA MET A 323 -8.09 -3.80 7.57
C MET A 323 -8.74 -4.06 8.93
N PRO A 324 -9.12 -5.31 9.27
CA PRO A 324 -9.72 -5.59 10.58
C PRO A 324 -8.86 -5.13 11.77
N SER A 325 -7.54 -5.05 11.60
CA SER A 325 -6.61 -4.58 12.62
C SER A 325 -6.69 -3.08 12.91
N ARG A 326 -7.27 -2.27 12.00
CA ARG A 326 -7.32 -0.81 12.11
C ARG A 326 -8.66 -0.28 12.60
N ASN A 327 -9.67 -1.14 12.71
CA ASN A 327 -11.03 -0.73 13.07
C ASN A 327 -11.51 -1.41 14.36
N ASN A 328 -12.31 -0.68 15.14
CA ASN A 328 -12.94 -1.24 16.33
C ASN A 328 -14.12 -2.17 15.97
N ALA A 329 -14.62 -2.92 16.95
CA ALA A 329 -15.69 -3.89 16.73
C ALA A 329 -16.98 -3.26 16.19
N ALA A 330 -17.38 -2.08 16.68
CA ALA A 330 -18.61 -1.41 16.26
C ALA A 330 -18.52 -0.90 14.81
N GLN A 331 -17.36 -0.38 14.41
CA GLN A 331 -17.07 0.00 13.02
C GLN A 331 -17.22 -1.22 12.09
N LEU A 332 -16.53 -2.33 12.42
CA LEU A 332 -16.57 -3.54 11.61
C LEU A 332 -17.98 -4.15 11.54
N GLU A 333 -18.71 -4.20 12.66
CA GLU A 333 -20.09 -4.72 12.68
C GLU A 333 -21.03 -3.91 11.78
N ARG A 334 -20.92 -2.58 11.81
CA ARG A 334 -21.71 -1.70 10.95
C ARG A 334 -21.33 -1.85 9.48
N LEU A 335 -20.04 -1.84 9.18
CA LEU A 335 -19.51 -1.99 7.83
C LEU A 335 -19.99 -3.31 7.20
N GLN A 336 -19.77 -4.42 7.89
CA GLN A 336 -20.15 -5.75 7.41
C GLN A 336 -21.67 -5.91 7.27
N ARG A 337 -22.45 -5.25 8.14
CA ARG A 337 -23.91 -5.23 7.99
C ARG A 337 -24.32 -4.54 6.68
N LEU A 338 -23.77 -3.37 6.39
CA LEU A 338 -24.05 -2.65 5.14
C LEU A 338 -23.60 -3.45 3.92
N CYS A 339 -22.43 -4.09 3.97
CA CYS A 339 -21.98 -5.00 2.91
C CYS A 339 -22.99 -6.12 2.66
N ARG A 340 -23.50 -6.78 3.71
CA ARG A 340 -24.51 -7.84 3.58
C ARG A 340 -25.84 -7.33 3.03
N GLU A 341 -26.34 -6.21 3.54
CA GLU A 341 -27.62 -5.62 3.12
C GLU A 341 -27.60 -5.20 1.63
N MET A 342 -26.45 -4.74 1.15
CA MET A 342 -26.26 -4.30 -0.24
C MET A 342 -25.65 -5.36 -1.17
N GLY A 343 -25.34 -6.56 -0.66
CA GLY A 343 -24.70 -7.62 -1.42
C GLY A 343 -23.31 -7.27 -1.95
N MET A 344 -22.53 -6.49 -1.19
CA MET A 344 -21.16 -6.12 -1.55
C MET A 344 -20.15 -7.20 -1.13
N ILE A 345 -19.12 -7.40 -1.95
CA ILE A 345 -17.99 -8.28 -1.67
C ILE A 345 -17.08 -7.61 -0.63
N GLU A 346 -16.63 -8.39 0.34
CA GLU A 346 -15.74 -7.94 1.41
C GLU A 346 -14.36 -8.54 1.20
N ILE A 347 -13.32 -7.70 1.19
CA ILE A 347 -11.93 -8.10 1.03
C ILE A 347 -11.13 -7.58 2.22
N SER A 348 -10.13 -8.34 2.66
CA SER A 348 -9.19 -7.88 3.68
C SER A 348 -7.74 -7.90 3.22
N GLY A 349 -6.96 -6.98 3.77
CA GLY A 349 -5.50 -6.93 3.68
C GLY A 349 -4.96 -6.01 4.78
N GLU A 350 -3.64 -5.91 4.95
CA GLU A 350 -3.02 -5.22 6.10
C GLU A 350 -2.16 -3.98 5.75
N ASP A 351 -2.09 -3.60 4.47
CA ASP A 351 -1.30 -2.45 3.97
C ASP A 351 0.14 -2.51 4.48
N ILE A 352 0.80 -3.63 4.16
CA ILE A 352 2.19 -3.90 4.55
C ILE A 352 3.12 -2.99 3.74
N ASN A 353 3.78 -2.04 4.43
CA ASN A 353 4.74 -1.12 3.84
C ASN A 353 5.93 -0.79 4.78
N SER A 354 6.01 -1.44 5.94
CA SER A 354 7.05 -1.26 6.96
C SER A 354 7.48 -2.60 7.57
N PRO A 355 8.76 -2.78 7.95
CA PRO A 355 9.26 -4.04 8.49
C PRO A 355 8.71 -4.36 9.89
N ARG A 356 8.04 -3.41 10.56
CA ARG A 356 7.38 -3.64 11.84
C ARG A 356 5.95 -4.15 11.72
N GLN A 357 5.36 -4.13 10.52
CA GLN A 357 4.00 -4.61 10.32
C GLN A 357 3.98 -6.14 10.22
N SER A 358 2.99 -6.75 10.87
CA SER A 358 2.75 -8.18 10.78
C SER A 358 2.00 -8.50 9.49
N TYR A 359 2.47 -9.51 8.76
CA TYR A 359 1.71 -10.10 7.64
C TYR A 359 0.42 -10.79 8.11
N ILE A 360 0.40 -11.25 9.37
CA ILE A 360 -0.74 -11.91 10.01
C ILE A 360 -1.63 -10.86 10.68
N CYS A 361 -2.91 -10.91 10.34
CA CYS A 361 -3.98 -10.21 11.05
C CYS A 361 -4.64 -11.17 12.06
N PRO A 362 -4.35 -11.07 13.37
CA PRO A 362 -4.88 -12.02 14.36
C PRO A 362 -6.41 -12.06 14.41
N GLN A 363 -7.07 -10.95 14.08
CA GLN A 363 -8.52 -10.86 14.01
C GLN A 363 -9.12 -11.90 13.05
N LEU A 364 -8.47 -12.19 11.92
CA LEU A 364 -8.98 -13.14 10.92
C LEU A 364 -9.15 -14.57 11.44
N ALA A 365 -8.45 -14.95 12.52
CA ALA A 365 -8.64 -16.25 13.16
C ALA A 365 -10.01 -16.40 13.86
N GLN A 366 -10.74 -15.30 14.10
CA GLN A 366 -12.06 -15.37 14.72
C GLN A 366 -13.11 -15.86 13.70
N PRO A 367 -14.03 -16.77 14.08
CA PRO A 367 -15.02 -17.34 13.15
C PRO A 367 -15.82 -16.31 12.36
N ARG A 368 -16.12 -15.14 12.96
CA ARG A 368 -16.86 -14.05 12.31
C ARG A 368 -16.16 -13.46 11.07
N PHE A 369 -14.85 -13.65 10.92
CA PHE A 369 -14.06 -13.16 9.78
C PHE A 369 -13.68 -14.25 8.77
N SER A 370 -14.12 -15.50 8.97
CA SER A 370 -13.85 -16.61 8.05
C SER A 370 -14.27 -16.36 6.60
N HIS A 371 -15.33 -15.56 6.39
CA HIS A 371 -15.80 -15.14 5.07
C HIS A 371 -14.73 -14.34 4.29
N LEU A 372 -13.82 -13.63 4.96
CA LEU A 372 -12.74 -12.86 4.33
C LEU A 372 -11.64 -13.78 3.77
N ILE A 373 -11.41 -14.92 4.43
CA ILE A 373 -10.52 -15.96 3.92
C ILE A 373 -11.12 -16.58 2.65
N ALA A 374 -12.40 -16.93 2.68
CA ALA A 374 -13.11 -17.44 1.50
C ALA A 374 -13.13 -16.41 0.36
N ALA A 375 -13.38 -15.13 0.67
CA ALA A 375 -13.36 -14.05 -0.31
C ALA A 375 -11.98 -13.89 -0.96
N THR A 376 -10.90 -14.12 -0.22
CA THR A 376 -9.54 -14.11 -0.76
C THR A 376 -9.33 -15.20 -1.81
N TRP A 377 -9.71 -16.44 -1.50
CA TRP A 377 -9.62 -17.54 -2.47
C TRP A 377 -10.51 -17.29 -3.69
N ASN A 378 -11.74 -16.82 -3.48
CA ASN A 378 -12.64 -16.44 -4.57
C ASN A 378 -12.06 -15.33 -5.45
N LEU A 379 -11.34 -14.36 -4.87
CA LEU A 379 -10.68 -13.30 -5.62
C LEU A 379 -9.58 -13.86 -6.54
N ILE A 380 -8.74 -14.75 -6.01
CA ILE A 380 -7.67 -15.40 -6.77
C ILE A 380 -8.25 -16.27 -7.89
N GLU A 381 -9.31 -17.03 -7.61
CA GLU A 381 -10.00 -17.85 -8.62
C GLU A 381 -10.64 -17.01 -9.71
N ARG A 382 -11.31 -15.91 -9.34
CA ARG A 382 -11.91 -14.95 -10.27
C ARG A 382 -10.85 -14.34 -11.20
N GLU A 383 -9.71 -13.91 -10.65
CA GLU A 383 -8.60 -13.36 -11.42
C GLU A 383 -8.08 -14.36 -12.47
N LYS A 384 -7.84 -15.61 -12.07
CA LYS A 384 -7.38 -16.68 -12.95
C LYS A 384 -8.41 -17.02 -14.03
N ALA A 385 -9.68 -17.19 -13.64
CA ALA A 385 -10.76 -17.51 -14.57
C ALA A 385 -10.95 -16.41 -15.62
N GLU A 386 -10.92 -15.15 -15.20
CA GLU A 386 -11.06 -14.01 -16.11
C GLU A 386 -9.85 -13.88 -17.05
N THR A 387 -8.64 -14.13 -16.55
CA THR A 387 -7.42 -14.21 -17.39
C THR A 387 -7.57 -15.25 -18.50
N LEU A 388 -8.01 -16.47 -18.16
CA LEU A 388 -8.22 -17.55 -19.11
C LEU A 388 -9.33 -17.23 -20.12
N ARG A 389 -10.44 -16.62 -19.66
CA ARG A 389 -11.55 -16.18 -20.53
C ARG A 389 -11.07 -15.18 -21.58
N GLN A 390 -10.29 -14.18 -21.18
CA GLN A 390 -9.75 -13.16 -22.09
C GLN A 390 -8.77 -13.77 -23.12
N LEU A 391 -7.87 -14.66 -22.68
CA LEU A 391 -6.97 -15.39 -23.59
C LEU A 391 -7.73 -16.31 -24.56
N GLY A 392 -8.84 -16.90 -24.13
CA GLY A 392 -9.73 -17.69 -24.98
C GLY A 392 -10.45 -16.85 -26.03
N ALA A 393 -10.91 -15.65 -25.67
CA ALA A 393 -11.58 -14.73 -26.59
C ALA A 393 -10.61 -14.22 -27.68
N LYS A 394 -9.39 -13.82 -27.31
CA LYS A 394 -8.37 -13.35 -28.25
C LYS A 394 -7.99 -14.40 -29.31
N ARG A 395 -7.87 -15.68 -28.90
CA ARG A 395 -7.61 -16.77 -29.84
C ARG A 395 -8.71 -17.00 -30.88
N LYS A 396 -9.96 -16.62 -30.58
CA LYS A 396 -11.09 -16.71 -31.52
C LYS A 396 -11.20 -15.52 -32.47
N THR A 397 -10.56 -14.39 -32.15
CA THR A 397 -10.54 -13.21 -33.04
C THR A 397 -9.37 -13.23 -34.01
N ASP A 398 -8.28 -13.92 -33.64
CA ASP A 398 -7.03 -13.97 -34.41
C ASP A 398 -6.94 -15.18 -35.36
N GLY A 399 -7.90 -16.11 -35.29
CA GLY A 399 -8.01 -17.29 -36.16
C GLY A 399 -9.36 -17.32 -36.86
#